data_AF-A0A0K0DRB3-F1
#
_entry.id   AF-A0A0K0DRB3-F1
#
_cell.length_a   1.000
_cell.length_b   1.000
_cell.length_c   1.000
_cell.angle_alpha   90.00
_cell.angle_beta   90.00
_cell.angle_gamma   90.00
#
_symmetry.space_group_name_H-M   'P 1'
#
loop_
_entity.id
_entity.type
_entity.pdbx_description
1 polymer ?
#
loop_
_entity_poly.entity_id
_entity_poly.type
_entity_poly.pdbx_seq_one_letter_code
_entity_poly.pdbx_strand_id
1 'polypeptide(L)'
;MDSMEKMLGDYHFTCNVNEMALAHTKHGGDTYYYYFTHRATAQTWPEWMGCLHGYEINFIFGEPYNKKFNYTAEEQELSSRFMRYWANFARMGDPNKNEDGTYTADVWPKYNSQSMEYMNMTVESAYPGSRRTGHGPRRKHCAFWKAYLPNLMAAVADVGDPFLLWKQQMDKWQNEYIIDWQYHFEQYKKYQTYRRLDSDTCGGA
;
A
#
# COMPACT_ATOMS: atom_id res chain seq x y z
N MET A 1 6.84 -11.66 8.18
CA MET A 1 6.49 -10.47 7.37
C MET A 1 5.91 -9.42 8.28
N ASP A 2 6.58 -8.28 8.31
CA ASP A 2 6.23 -7.14 9.13
C ASP A 2 5.11 -6.30 8.48
N SER A 3 4.37 -5.53 9.28
CA SER A 3 3.29 -4.67 8.76
C SER A 3 3.83 -3.54 7.87
N MET A 4 5.05 -3.05 8.14
CA MET A 4 5.68 -2.01 7.34
C MET A 4 6.02 -2.49 5.92
N GLU A 5 6.51 -3.71 5.79
CA GLU A 5 6.80 -4.37 4.51
C GLU A 5 5.54 -4.44 3.63
N LYS A 6 4.43 -4.91 4.20
CA LYS A 6 3.14 -5.01 3.49
C LYS A 6 2.60 -3.65 3.10
N MET A 7 2.70 -2.65 3.97
CA MET A 7 2.26 -1.28 3.72
C MET A 7 2.98 -0.68 2.50
N LEU A 8 4.32 -0.70 2.51
CA LEU A 8 5.14 -0.17 1.43
C LEU A 8 4.97 -0.97 0.13
N GLY A 9 4.96 -2.31 0.24
CA GLY A 9 4.75 -3.21 -0.89
C GLY A 9 3.39 -3.04 -1.57
N ASP A 10 2.34 -2.79 -0.79
CA ASP A 10 1.00 -2.52 -1.32
C ASP A 10 0.94 -1.17 -2.02
N TYR A 11 1.38 -0.12 -1.34
CA TYR A 11 1.29 1.26 -1.83
C TYR A 11 2.15 1.50 -3.09
N HIS A 12 3.39 1.01 -3.10
CA HIS A 12 4.31 1.27 -4.20
C HIS A 12 4.23 0.26 -5.35
N PHE A 13 3.87 -1.00 -5.08
CA PHE A 13 3.97 -2.06 -6.09
C PHE A 13 2.62 -2.76 -6.33
N THR A 14 2.17 -3.60 -5.39
CA THR A 14 1.09 -4.56 -5.62
C THR A 14 -0.20 -3.90 -6.09
N CYS A 15 -0.61 -2.80 -5.45
CA CYS A 15 -1.88 -2.17 -5.78
C CYS A 15 -1.85 -1.37 -7.08
N ASN A 16 -0.68 -0.86 -7.48
CA ASN A 16 -0.50 -0.20 -8.77
C ASN A 16 -0.53 -1.23 -9.92
N VAL A 17 0.09 -2.40 -9.72
CA VAL A 17 0.03 -3.51 -10.70
C VAL A 17 -1.39 -4.05 -10.84
N ASN A 18 -2.13 -4.20 -9.73
CA ASN A 18 -3.55 -4.59 -9.77
C ASN A 18 -4.40 -3.60 -10.59
N GLU A 19 -4.19 -2.30 -10.41
CA GLU A 19 -4.90 -1.25 -11.15
C GLU A 19 -4.56 -1.29 -12.66
N MET A 20 -3.27 -1.44 -12.99
CA MET A 20 -2.81 -1.55 -14.37
C MET A 20 -3.39 -2.80 -15.06
N ALA A 21 -3.37 -3.96 -14.40
CA ALA A 21 -3.94 -5.19 -14.94
C ALA A 21 -5.44 -5.06 -15.21
N LEU A 22 -6.18 -4.45 -14.28
CA LEU A 22 -7.60 -4.19 -14.43
C LEU A 22 -7.87 -3.21 -15.58
N ALA A 23 -7.09 -2.13 -15.67
CA ALA A 23 -7.22 -1.14 -16.73
C ALA A 23 -6.93 -1.76 -18.10
N HIS A 24 -5.83 -2.49 -18.27
CA HIS A 24 -5.47 -3.15 -19.52
C HIS A 24 -6.58 -4.11 -20.00
N THR A 25 -7.08 -4.95 -19.09
CA THR A 25 -8.19 -5.87 -19.36
C THR A 25 -9.47 -5.15 -19.78
N LYS A 26 -9.84 -4.07 -19.09
CA LYS A 26 -11.05 -3.29 -19.41
C LYS A 26 -10.99 -2.63 -20.79
N HIS A 27 -9.78 -2.35 -21.29
CA HIS A 27 -9.56 -1.78 -22.62
C HIS A 27 -9.33 -2.87 -23.70
N GLY A 28 -9.69 -4.12 -23.42
CA GLY A 28 -9.64 -5.22 -24.39
C GLY A 28 -8.30 -5.92 -24.50
N GLY A 29 -7.35 -5.62 -23.61
CA GLY A 29 -6.05 -6.26 -23.58
C GLY A 29 -6.08 -7.65 -22.94
N ASP A 30 -5.34 -8.58 -23.55
CA ASP A 30 -5.17 -9.93 -23.01
C ASP A 30 -4.17 -9.90 -21.85
N THR A 31 -4.68 -9.99 -20.63
CA THR A 31 -3.90 -9.82 -19.40
C THR A 31 -3.66 -11.14 -18.71
N TYR A 32 -2.44 -11.38 -18.26
CA TYR A 32 -2.05 -12.52 -17.43
C TYR A 32 -1.33 -12.00 -16.19
N TYR A 33 -1.80 -12.41 -15.01
CA TYR A 33 -1.28 -11.94 -13.73
C TYR A 33 -0.60 -13.09 -12.99
N TYR A 34 0.59 -12.87 -12.43
CA TYR A 34 1.22 -13.82 -11.51
C TYR A 34 1.48 -13.23 -10.13
N TYR A 35 1.57 -14.10 -9.14
CA TYR A 35 2.03 -13.77 -7.80
C TYR A 35 3.19 -14.70 -7.44
N PHE A 36 4.39 -14.14 -7.35
CA PHE A 36 5.59 -14.88 -6.96
C PHE A 36 5.67 -14.95 -5.43
N THR A 37 5.73 -16.17 -4.88
CA THR A 37 5.70 -16.39 -3.43
C THR A 37 6.80 -17.30 -2.91
N HIS A 38 7.74 -17.71 -3.77
CA HIS A 38 8.84 -18.57 -3.39
C HIS A 38 10.05 -17.76 -2.94
N ARG A 39 10.66 -18.18 -1.84
CA ARG A 39 11.96 -17.67 -1.40
C ARG A 39 13.03 -18.66 -1.86
N ALA A 40 13.94 -18.20 -2.70
CA ALA A 40 15.03 -19.03 -3.21
C ALA A 40 15.93 -19.56 -2.08
N THR A 41 16.38 -20.81 -2.17
CA THR A 41 17.39 -21.37 -1.25
C THR A 41 18.73 -20.66 -1.37
N ALA A 42 19.04 -20.15 -2.56
CA ALA A 42 20.25 -19.37 -2.83
C ALA A 42 20.18 -17.92 -2.31
N GLN A 43 19.03 -17.46 -1.79
CA GLN A 43 18.87 -16.09 -1.29
C GLN A 43 19.65 -15.88 0.02
N THR A 44 20.63 -14.98 -0.01
CA THR A 44 21.55 -14.70 1.11
C THR A 44 21.02 -13.71 2.15
N TRP A 45 19.93 -13.00 1.84
CA TRP A 45 19.29 -12.07 2.80
C TRP A 45 18.74 -12.82 4.01
N PRO A 46 18.54 -12.17 5.17
CA PRO A 46 17.90 -12.80 6.32
C PRO A 46 16.54 -13.44 5.99
N GLU A 47 16.21 -14.56 6.65
CA GLU A 47 14.96 -15.30 6.43
C GLU A 47 13.70 -14.46 6.67
N TRP A 48 13.75 -13.55 7.65
CA TRP A 48 12.60 -12.71 8.03
C TRP A 48 12.11 -11.80 6.90
N MET A 49 12.98 -11.51 5.91
CA MET A 49 12.65 -10.70 4.73
C MET A 49 11.82 -11.47 3.70
N GLY A 50 11.66 -12.79 3.84
CA GLY A 50 10.82 -13.59 2.97
C GLY A 50 11.23 -13.52 1.49
N CYS A 51 10.24 -13.33 0.62
CA CYS A 51 10.37 -13.19 -0.83
C CYS A 51 10.55 -11.71 -1.18
N LEU A 52 11.72 -11.35 -1.69
CA LEU A 52 12.10 -9.95 -1.93
C LEU A 52 11.77 -9.50 -3.36
N HIS A 53 11.62 -8.18 -3.52
CA HIS A 53 11.43 -7.57 -4.82
C HIS A 53 12.60 -7.88 -5.77
N GLY A 54 12.28 -8.35 -6.99
CA GLY A 54 13.26 -8.64 -8.04
C GLY A 54 13.90 -10.02 -7.95
N TYR A 55 13.61 -10.82 -6.94
CA TYR A 55 14.19 -12.16 -6.79
C TYR A 55 13.59 -13.20 -7.75
N GLU A 56 12.46 -12.89 -8.38
CA GLU A 56 11.90 -13.68 -9.48
C GLU A 56 12.76 -13.62 -10.75
N ILE A 57 13.55 -12.56 -10.92
CA ILE A 57 14.41 -12.34 -12.10
C ILE A 57 15.36 -13.52 -12.30
N ASN A 58 15.94 -14.03 -11.20
CA ASN A 58 16.86 -15.17 -11.23
C ASN A 58 16.21 -16.41 -11.86
N PHE A 59 14.92 -16.66 -11.57
CA PHE A 59 14.16 -17.75 -12.15
C PHE A 59 13.78 -17.48 -13.61
N ILE A 60 13.41 -16.25 -13.96
CA ILE A 60 13.08 -15.87 -15.35
C ILE A 60 14.29 -16.06 -16.28
N PHE A 61 15.50 -15.77 -15.81
CA PHE A 61 16.73 -15.86 -16.61
C PHE A 61 17.48 -17.20 -16.48
N GLY A 62 16.91 -18.19 -15.79
CA GLY A 62 17.50 -19.53 -15.75
C GLY A 62 18.69 -19.69 -14.80
N GLU A 63 18.91 -18.77 -13.85
CA GLU A 63 20.00 -18.89 -12.87
C GLU A 63 19.98 -20.22 -12.09
N PRO A 64 18.82 -20.82 -11.76
CA PRO A 64 18.78 -22.13 -11.12
C PRO A 64 19.49 -23.28 -11.85
N TYR A 65 19.76 -23.14 -13.15
CA TYR A 65 20.56 -24.12 -13.92
C TYR A 65 22.07 -23.92 -13.81
N ASN A 66 22.50 -22.78 -13.26
CA ASN A 66 23.90 -22.48 -13.06
C ASN A 66 24.43 -23.18 -11.80
N LYS A 67 25.28 -24.18 -12.00
CA LYS A 67 25.89 -25.01 -10.94
C LYS A 67 26.75 -24.23 -9.93
N LYS A 68 27.04 -22.96 -10.18
CA LYS A 68 27.73 -22.09 -9.19
C LYS A 68 26.82 -21.74 -8.01
N PHE A 69 25.50 -21.80 -8.18
CA PHE A 69 24.53 -21.49 -7.15
C PHE A 69 23.83 -22.77 -6.67
N ASN A 70 23.42 -22.79 -5.41
CA ASN A 70 22.87 -23.97 -4.77
C ASN A 70 21.33 -24.00 -4.81
N TYR A 71 20.78 -24.08 -6.02
CA TYR A 71 19.34 -24.23 -6.23
C TYR A 71 18.92 -25.71 -6.22
N THR A 72 17.72 -25.96 -5.71
CA THR A 72 17.08 -27.27 -5.67
C THR A 72 16.51 -27.68 -7.03
N ALA A 73 16.20 -28.98 -7.19
CA ALA A 73 15.55 -29.47 -8.41
C ALA A 73 14.15 -28.87 -8.62
N GLU A 74 13.42 -28.60 -7.54
CA GLU A 74 12.09 -27.96 -7.62
C GLU A 74 12.18 -26.49 -8.04
N GLU A 75 13.26 -25.81 -7.66
CA GLU A 75 13.55 -24.45 -8.13
C GLU A 75 13.99 -24.40 -9.59
N GLN A 76 14.70 -25.43 -10.07
CA GLN A 76 14.96 -25.60 -11.50
C GLN A 76 13.65 -25.80 -12.28
N GLU A 77 12.71 -26.59 -11.75
CA GLU A 77 11.39 -26.74 -12.36
C GLU A 77 10.59 -25.43 -12.33
N LEU A 78 10.62 -24.67 -11.23
CA LEU A 78 10.02 -23.33 -11.17
C LEU A 78 10.62 -22.38 -12.21
N SER A 79 11.94 -22.41 -12.39
CA SER A 79 12.67 -21.66 -13.42
C SER A 79 12.23 -22.06 -14.84
N SER A 80 12.13 -23.36 -15.11
CA SER A 80 11.57 -23.89 -16.36
C SER A 80 10.15 -23.40 -16.62
N ARG A 81 9.29 -23.37 -15.60
CA ARG A 81 7.93 -22.81 -15.72
C ARG A 81 7.96 -21.33 -16.09
N PHE A 82 8.77 -20.51 -15.40
CA PHE A 82 8.93 -19.09 -15.75
C PHE A 82 9.40 -18.90 -17.19
N MET A 83 10.52 -19.53 -17.58
CA MET A 83 11.09 -19.39 -18.92
C MET A 83 10.08 -19.82 -20.00
N ARG A 84 9.37 -20.94 -19.79
CA ARG A 84 8.35 -21.41 -20.72
C ARG A 84 7.22 -20.40 -20.89
N TYR A 85 6.60 -19.95 -19.80
CA TYR A 85 5.50 -18.99 -19.87
C TYR A 85 5.92 -17.66 -20.50
N TRP A 86 7.10 -17.14 -20.15
CA TRP A 86 7.60 -15.88 -20.70
C TRP A 86 7.92 -15.99 -22.18
N ALA A 87 8.59 -17.08 -22.60
CA ALA A 87 8.90 -17.30 -24.01
C ALA A 87 7.64 -17.56 -24.85
N ASN A 88 6.65 -18.27 -24.31
CA ASN A 88 5.36 -18.50 -24.97
C ASN A 88 4.59 -17.18 -25.14
N PHE A 89 4.50 -16.37 -24.08
CA PHE A 89 3.84 -15.07 -24.15
C PHE A 89 4.51 -14.14 -25.16
N ALA A 90 5.85 -14.08 -25.16
CA ALA A 90 6.61 -13.25 -26.10
C ALA A 90 6.39 -13.65 -27.57
N ARG A 91 6.20 -14.94 -27.86
CA ARG A 91 5.98 -15.45 -29.23
C ARG A 91 4.53 -15.34 -29.68
N MET A 92 3.58 -15.67 -28.80
CA MET A 92 2.19 -15.96 -29.18
C MET A 92 1.16 -15.05 -28.52
N GLY A 93 1.54 -14.24 -27.53
CA GLY A 93 0.61 -13.46 -26.71
C GLY A 93 -0.18 -14.27 -25.67
N ASP A 94 0.04 -15.59 -25.59
CA ASP A 94 -0.57 -16.50 -24.61
C ASP A 94 0.54 -17.32 -23.93
N PRO A 95 0.74 -17.20 -22.60
CA PRO A 95 1.77 -17.97 -21.89
C PRO A 95 1.52 -19.49 -21.98
N ASN A 96 0.28 -19.91 -22.20
CA ASN A 96 -0.08 -21.33 -22.20
C ASN A 96 0.24 -22.04 -23.52
N LYS A 97 0.44 -21.28 -24.61
CA LYS A 97 0.58 -21.86 -25.95
C LYS A 97 2.05 -22.11 -26.28
N ASN A 98 2.42 -23.37 -26.40
CA ASN A 98 3.75 -23.80 -26.82
C ASN A 98 3.97 -23.56 -28.32
N GLU A 99 5.23 -23.57 -28.74
CA GLU A 99 5.64 -23.34 -30.13
C GLU A 99 5.11 -24.38 -31.11
N ASP A 100 4.96 -25.64 -30.67
CA ASP A 100 4.37 -26.74 -31.43
C ASP A 100 2.83 -26.70 -31.50
N GLY A 101 2.21 -25.68 -30.91
CA GLY A 101 0.75 -25.52 -30.84
C GLY A 101 0.09 -26.29 -29.70
N THR A 102 0.84 -27.05 -28.90
CA THR A 102 0.33 -27.69 -27.69
C THR A 102 0.14 -26.68 -26.56
N TYR A 103 -0.54 -27.09 -25.48
CA TYR A 103 -0.75 -26.26 -24.31
C TYR A 103 0.09 -26.74 -23.11
N THR A 104 0.46 -25.80 -22.24
CA THR A 104 1.09 -26.13 -20.95
C THR A 104 0.16 -26.99 -20.11
N ALA A 105 0.74 -27.95 -19.36
CA ALA A 105 -0.03 -28.84 -18.50
C ALA A 105 -0.77 -28.07 -17.40
N ASP A 106 -0.11 -27.05 -16.83
CA ASP A 106 -0.73 -26.10 -15.93
C ASP A 106 -1.24 -24.90 -16.73
N VAL A 107 -2.52 -24.58 -16.57
CA VAL A 107 -3.14 -23.43 -17.26
C VAL A 107 -3.00 -22.19 -16.40
N TRP A 108 -2.32 -21.18 -16.94
CA TRP A 108 -2.33 -19.81 -16.44
C TRP A 108 -3.63 -19.14 -16.87
N PRO A 109 -4.55 -18.85 -15.94
CA PRO A 109 -5.83 -18.25 -16.27
C PRO A 109 -5.66 -16.83 -16.80
N LYS A 110 -6.45 -16.48 -17.82
CA LYS A 110 -6.55 -15.11 -18.32
C LYS A 110 -7.19 -14.24 -17.25
N TYR A 111 -6.50 -13.15 -16.89
CA TYR A 111 -7.01 -12.19 -15.92
C TYR A 111 -8.26 -11.51 -16.49
N ASN A 112 -9.31 -11.43 -15.68
CA ASN A 112 -10.53 -10.71 -16.02
C ASN A 112 -11.02 -9.86 -14.84
N SER A 113 -11.87 -8.87 -15.09
CA SER A 113 -12.31 -7.94 -14.05
C SER A 113 -13.20 -8.55 -12.97
N GLN A 114 -13.77 -9.75 -13.20
CA GLN A 114 -14.69 -10.40 -12.26
C GLN A 114 -13.92 -11.33 -11.31
N SER A 115 -13.22 -12.32 -11.88
CA SER A 115 -12.47 -13.30 -11.11
C SER A 115 -11.09 -12.80 -10.71
N MET A 116 -10.51 -11.84 -11.44
CA MET A 116 -9.14 -11.30 -11.28
C MET A 116 -8.13 -12.40 -10.94
N GLU A 117 -8.20 -13.52 -11.66
CA GLU A 117 -7.36 -14.67 -11.35
C GLU A 117 -5.88 -14.39 -11.62
N TYR A 118 -5.03 -15.01 -10.81
CA TYR A 118 -3.59 -15.01 -10.99
C TYR A 118 -3.01 -16.40 -10.89
N MET A 119 -1.88 -16.61 -11.55
CA MET A 119 -1.02 -17.78 -11.38
C MET A 119 -0.09 -17.57 -10.19
N ASN A 120 -0.11 -18.49 -9.23
CA ASN A 120 0.82 -18.48 -8.13
C ASN A 120 2.13 -19.17 -8.56
N MET A 121 3.20 -18.40 -8.67
CA MET A 121 4.52 -18.90 -9.07
C MET A 121 5.30 -19.24 -7.81
N THR A 122 5.28 -20.52 -7.44
CA THR A 122 5.88 -21.00 -6.20
C THR A 122 6.34 -22.46 -6.29
N VAL A 123 7.12 -22.92 -5.31
CA VAL A 123 7.42 -24.34 -5.10
C VAL A 123 6.36 -24.91 -4.15
N GLU A 124 5.47 -25.75 -4.66
CA GLU A 124 4.27 -26.20 -3.94
C GLU A 124 4.60 -27.01 -2.68
N SER A 125 5.68 -27.80 -2.70
CA SER A 125 6.16 -28.59 -1.55
C SER A 125 6.64 -27.71 -0.39
N ALA A 126 7.20 -26.54 -0.68
CA ALA A 126 7.67 -25.58 0.32
C ALA A 126 6.51 -24.86 1.03
N TYR A 127 5.32 -24.83 0.42
CA TYR A 127 4.15 -24.12 0.95
C TYR A 127 2.91 -25.03 0.94
N PRO A 128 2.76 -25.91 1.94
CA PRO A 128 1.60 -26.79 2.06
C PRO A 128 0.28 -25.98 2.05
N GLY A 129 -0.64 -26.37 1.16
CA GLY A 129 -1.92 -25.66 0.97
C GLY A 129 -1.86 -24.47 0.01
N SER A 130 -0.68 -24.16 -0.57
CA SER A 130 -0.60 -23.25 -1.71
C SER A 130 -1.44 -23.78 -2.87
N ARG A 131 -2.19 -22.88 -3.49
CA ARG A 131 -2.95 -23.18 -4.71
C ARG A 131 -2.18 -22.63 -5.90
N ARG A 132 -2.26 -23.33 -7.04
CA ARG A 132 -1.67 -22.87 -8.31
C ARG A 132 -2.31 -21.59 -8.83
N THR A 133 -3.59 -21.39 -8.54
CA THR A 133 -4.30 -20.15 -8.90
C THR A 133 -4.92 -19.51 -7.67
N GLY A 134 -5.06 -18.19 -7.74
CA GLY A 134 -5.74 -17.39 -6.72
C GLY A 134 -6.47 -16.21 -7.34
N HIS A 135 -7.06 -15.38 -6.50
CA HIS A 135 -7.94 -14.29 -6.92
C HIS A 135 -7.42 -12.94 -6.40
N GLY A 136 -6.90 -12.12 -7.32
CA GLY A 136 -6.41 -10.74 -7.17
C GLY A 136 -5.63 -10.51 -5.88
N PRO A 137 -4.30 -10.62 -5.84
CA PRO A 137 -3.58 -10.56 -4.59
C PRO A 137 -3.93 -9.29 -3.80
N ARG A 138 -4.20 -9.46 -2.50
CA ARG A 138 -4.37 -8.37 -1.52
C ARG A 138 -5.52 -7.38 -1.82
N ARG A 139 -6.61 -7.79 -2.49
CA ARG A 139 -7.77 -6.92 -2.85
C ARG A 139 -8.24 -5.96 -1.75
N LYS A 140 -8.44 -6.47 -0.53
CA LYS A 140 -8.93 -5.66 0.61
C LYS A 140 -7.97 -4.50 0.94
N HIS A 141 -6.67 -4.76 0.90
CA HIS A 141 -5.63 -3.77 1.17
C HIS A 141 -5.51 -2.78 0.01
N CYS A 142 -5.64 -3.25 -1.23
CA CYS A 142 -5.63 -2.35 -2.37
C CYS A 142 -6.88 -1.48 -2.46
N ALA A 143 -8.06 -1.97 -2.06
CA ALA A 143 -9.23 -1.14 -1.88
C ALA A 143 -8.99 -0.05 -0.83
N PHE A 144 -8.30 -0.37 0.27
CA PHE A 144 -7.90 0.63 1.26
C PHE A 144 -7.08 1.76 0.63
N TRP A 145 -5.99 1.43 -0.07
CA TRP A 145 -5.10 2.44 -0.68
C TRP A 145 -5.73 3.21 -1.84
N LYS A 146 -6.55 2.56 -2.67
CA LYS A 146 -7.06 3.13 -3.92
C LYS A 146 -8.45 3.76 -3.81
N ALA A 147 -9.24 3.41 -2.80
CA ALA A 147 -10.58 3.93 -2.61
C ALA A 147 -10.77 4.59 -1.25
N TYR A 148 -10.51 3.87 -0.14
CA TYR A 148 -10.85 4.39 1.18
C TYR A 148 -9.95 5.56 1.61
N LEU A 149 -8.63 5.44 1.47
CA LEU A 149 -7.69 6.47 1.92
C LEU A 149 -7.86 7.79 1.15
N PRO A 150 -7.94 7.82 -0.19
CA PRO A 150 -8.18 9.06 -0.93
C PRO A 150 -9.51 9.72 -0.56
N ASN A 151 -10.59 8.94 -0.42
CA ASN A 151 -11.89 9.45 -0.01
C ASN A 151 -11.87 10.02 1.42
N LEU A 152 -11.16 9.35 2.33
CA LEU A 152 -10.97 9.83 3.69
C LEU A 152 -10.19 11.15 3.68
N MET A 153 -9.07 11.22 2.97
CA MET A 153 -8.24 12.43 2.87
C MET A 153 -9.06 13.60 2.29
N ALA A 154 -9.85 13.35 1.24
CA ALA A 154 -10.75 14.37 0.69
C ALA A 154 -11.81 14.83 1.69
N ALA A 155 -12.39 13.91 2.47
CA ALA A 155 -13.40 14.24 3.47
C ALA A 155 -12.84 15.03 4.68
N VAL A 156 -11.58 14.79 5.07
CA VAL A 156 -10.95 15.49 6.20
C VAL A 156 -10.19 16.75 5.80
N ALA A 157 -9.91 16.96 4.51
CA ALA A 157 -9.19 18.13 4.02
C ALA A 157 -9.89 19.45 4.44
N ASP A 158 -11.22 19.50 4.30
CA ASP A 158 -12.04 20.66 4.68
C ASP A 158 -12.14 20.85 6.20
N VAL A 159 -11.89 19.81 6.99
CA VAL A 159 -11.88 19.93 8.47
C VAL A 159 -10.51 20.38 8.97
N GLY A 160 -9.43 19.99 8.28
CA GLY A 160 -8.06 20.28 8.68
C GLY A 160 -7.75 21.78 8.74
N ASP A 161 -8.12 22.52 7.70
CA ASP A 161 -7.78 23.95 7.60
C ASP A 161 -8.56 24.81 8.62
N PRO A 162 -9.90 24.70 8.75
CA PRO A 162 -10.64 25.41 9.79
C PRO A 162 -10.25 24.99 11.20
N PHE A 163 -9.96 23.71 11.43
CA PHE A 163 -9.51 23.23 12.73
C PHE A 163 -8.13 23.79 13.11
N LEU A 164 -7.20 23.84 12.15
CA LEU A 164 -5.88 24.43 12.38
C LEU A 164 -5.98 25.92 12.67
N LEU A 165 -6.81 26.64 11.92
CA LEU A 165 -7.09 28.06 12.15
C LEU A 165 -7.75 28.30 13.51
N TRP A 166 -8.77 27.51 13.85
CA TRP A 166 -9.41 27.56 15.16
C TRP A 166 -8.41 27.29 16.28
N LYS A 167 -7.54 26.28 16.14
CA LYS A 167 -6.50 25.95 17.13
C LYS A 167 -5.53 27.12 17.33
N GLN A 168 -5.08 27.75 16.25
CA GLN A 168 -4.24 28.95 16.32
C GLN A 168 -4.97 30.14 16.98
N GLN A 169 -6.24 30.36 16.64
CA GLN A 169 -7.06 31.43 17.23
C GLN A 169 -7.32 31.20 18.73
N MET A 170 -7.60 29.97 19.13
CA MET A 170 -7.80 29.62 20.53
C MET A 170 -6.52 29.75 21.35
N ASP A 171 -5.38 29.39 20.77
CA ASP A 171 -4.07 29.57 21.42
C ASP A 171 -3.77 31.06 21.66
N LYS A 172 -4.00 31.91 20.65
CA LYS A 172 -3.92 33.38 20.81
C LYS A 172 -4.91 33.91 21.85
N TRP A 173 -6.15 33.41 21.84
CA TRP A 173 -7.13 33.82 22.83
C TRP A 173 -6.69 33.46 24.25
N GLN A 174 -6.22 32.23 24.45
CA GLN A 174 -5.84 31.72 25.77
C GLN A 174 -4.56 32.37 26.32
N ASN A 175 -3.62 32.71 25.45
CA ASN A 175 -2.29 33.17 25.88
C ASN A 175 -2.10 34.69 25.76
N GLU A 176 -2.87 35.37 24.91
CA GLU A 176 -2.74 36.81 24.69
C GLU A 176 -4.03 37.53 25.11
N TYR A 177 -5.15 37.24 24.45
CA TYR A 177 -6.37 38.05 24.61
C TYR A 177 -7.01 37.93 25.99
N ILE A 178 -7.07 36.73 26.58
CA ILE A 178 -7.69 36.55 27.90
C ILE A 178 -6.84 37.14 29.02
N ILE A 179 -5.51 37.11 28.86
CA ILE A 179 -4.58 37.69 29.83
C ILE A 179 -4.74 39.22 29.84
N ASP A 180 -4.74 39.82 28.64
CA ASP A 180 -4.93 41.26 28.48
C ASP A 180 -6.32 41.70 28.97
N TRP A 181 -7.36 40.94 28.64
CA TRP A 181 -8.72 41.20 29.11
C TRP A 181 -8.80 41.14 30.64
N GLN A 182 -8.20 40.13 31.28
CA GLN A 182 -8.18 40.03 32.74
C GLN A 182 -7.48 41.23 33.37
N TYR A 183 -6.33 41.64 32.82
CA TYR A 183 -5.61 42.82 33.29
C TYR A 183 -6.50 44.08 33.22
N HIS A 184 -7.10 44.35 32.07
CA HIS A 184 -7.97 45.52 31.88
C HIS A 184 -9.23 45.46 32.74
N PHE A 185 -9.81 44.28 32.93
CA PHE A 185 -10.98 44.09 33.79
C PHE A 185 -10.67 44.37 35.27
N GLU A 186 -9.52 43.93 35.77
CA GLU A 186 -9.07 44.27 37.12
C GLU A 186 -8.84 45.79 37.30
N GLN A 187 -8.25 46.46 36.31
CA GLN A 187 -8.10 47.92 36.33
C GLN A 187 -9.46 48.63 36.35
N TYR A 188 -10.40 48.17 35.53
CA TYR A 188 -11.75 48.71 35.50
C TYR A 188 -12.44 48.58 36.87
N LYS A 189 -12.34 47.41 37.52
CA LYS A 189 -12.89 47.21 38.88
C LYS A 189 -12.28 48.18 39.88
N LYS A 190 -10.95 48.37 39.88
CA LYS A 190 -10.28 49.34 40.76
C LYS A 190 -10.78 50.76 40.53
N TYR A 191 -10.85 51.19 39.26
CA TYR A 191 -11.35 52.51 38.89
C TYR A 191 -12.80 52.74 39.36
N GLN A 192 -13.68 51.76 39.21
CA GLN A 192 -15.06 51.84 39.71
C GLN A 192 -15.11 51.96 41.23
N THR A 193 -14.23 51.27 41.96
CA THR A 193 -14.14 51.38 43.41
C THR A 193 -13.69 52.78 43.86
N TYR A 194 -12.64 53.33 43.25
CA TYR A 194 -12.20 54.71 43.53
C TYR A 194 -13.30 55.73 43.24
N ARG A 195 -13.98 55.59 42.10
CA ARG A 195 -15.09 56.46 41.72
C ARG A 195 -16.23 56.46 42.74
N ARG A 196 -16.54 55.30 43.35
CA ARG A 196 -17.56 55.20 44.41
C ARG A 196 -17.09 55.83 45.72
N LEU A 197 -15.81 55.66 46.09
CA LEU A 197 -15.23 56.28 47.29
C LEU A 197 -15.17 57.81 47.18
N ASP A 198 -14.87 58.35 45.99
CA ASP A 198 -14.87 59.79 45.73
C ASP A 198 -16.30 60.37 45.76
N SER A 199 -17.32 59.62 45.32
CA SER A 199 -18.72 60.05 45.46
C SER A 199 -19.20 60.07 46.91
N ASP A 200 -18.69 59.17 47.77
CA ASP A 200 -19.06 59.10 49.19
C ASP A 200 -18.35 60.19 50.02
N THR A 201 -17.15 60.61 49.62
CA THR A 201 -16.38 61.67 50.32
C THR A 201 -16.81 63.09 49.95
N CYS A 202 -17.43 63.32 48.78
CA CYS A 202 -18.03 64.62 48.42
C CYS A 202 -19.47 64.82 48.93
N GLY A 203 -20.09 63.82 49.58
CA GLY A 203 -21.46 63.89 50.11
C GLY A 203 -21.57 64.16 51.61
N GLY A 204 -20.46 64.28 52.33
CA GLY A 204 -20.44 64.53 53.78
C GLY A 204 -20.18 66.00 54.12
N ALA A 205 -21.23 66.81 54.14
CA ALA A 205 -21.32 68.09 54.84
C ALA A 205 -22.57 68.07 55.74
#